data_AF-A0A537ZSL0-F1
#
_entry.id   AF-A0A537ZSL0-F1
#
_cell.length_a   1.000
_cell.length_b   1.000
_cell.length_c   1.000
_cell.angle_alpha   90.00
_cell.angle_beta   90.00
_cell.angle_gamma   90.00
#
_symmetry.space_group_name_H-M   'P 1'
#
loop_
_entity.id
_entity.type
_entity.pdbx_description
1 polymer ?
#
loop_
_entity_poly.entity_id
_entity_poly.type
_entity_poly.pdbx_seq_one_letter_code
_entity_poly.pdbx_strand_id
1 'polypeptide(L)' 'MRTQYYCAMSLDGFIAESDDTLQWLTGYAGSYDGADTVPMKGTYDAFYDGVGALVCGSATY' A
#
# COMPACT_ATOMS: atom_id res chain seq x y z
N MET A 1 9.06 13.05 17.17
CA MET A 1 9.54 12.01 16.23
C MET A 1 8.47 10.93 16.16
N ARG A 2 8.07 10.48 14.97
CA ARG A 2 6.99 9.50 14.77
C ARG A 2 7.46 8.41 13.82
N THR A 3 7.21 7.15 14.18
CA THR A 3 7.35 6.00 13.27
C THR A 3 5.97 5.64 12.75
N GLN A 4 5.86 5.40 11.46
CA GLN A 4 4.60 5.04 10.80
C GLN A 4 4.80 3.77 10.00
N TYR A 5 3.83 2.87 10.07
CA TYR A 5 3.74 1.71 9.21
C TYR A 5 2.65 1.97 8.18
N TYR A 6 3.00 1.93 6.90
CA TYR A 6 2.10 2.22 5.79
C TYR A 6 2.27 1.12 4.74
N CYS A 7 1.25 0.29 4.56
CA CYS A 7 1.31 -0.89 3.70
C CYS A 7 -0.09 -1.25 3.20
N ALA A 8 -0.16 -1.79 1.98
CA ALA A 8 -1.37 -2.43 1.48
C ALA A 8 -1.43 -3.89 1.97
N MET A 9 -2.63 -4.37 2.27
CA MET A 9 -2.87 -5.75 2.63
C MET A 9 -4.20 -6.21 2.03
N SER A 10 -4.30 -7.51 1.76
CA SER A 10 -5.55 -8.16 1.46
C SER A 10 -6.50 -8.07 2.65
N LEU A 11 -7.79 -8.34 2.43
CA LEU A 11 -8.82 -8.25 3.48
C LEU A 11 -8.56 -9.22 4.65
N ASP A 12 -7.94 -10.35 4.36
CA ASP A 12 -7.53 -11.38 5.31
C ASP A 12 -6.13 -11.14 5.93
N GLY A 13 -5.46 -10.04 5.59
CA GLY A 13 -4.28 -9.56 6.30
C GLY A 13 -2.92 -9.98 5.72
N PHE A 14 -2.86 -10.43 4.48
CA PHE A 14 -1.62 -10.77 3.79
C PHE A 14 -1.13 -9.63 2.89
N ILE A 15 0.18 -9.43 2.83
CA ILE A 15 0.82 -8.41 1.97
C ILE A 15 1.19 -9.02 0.63
N ALA A 16 1.79 -10.21 0.66
CA ALA A 16 2.19 -10.98 -0.50
C ALA A 16 1.46 -12.32 -0.55
N GLU A 17 1.35 -12.87 -1.75
CA GLU A 17 0.83 -14.22 -1.99
C GLU A 17 1.86 -15.28 -1.54
N SER A 18 1.45 -16.54 -1.47
CA SER A 18 2.33 -17.63 -1.00
C SER A 18 3.54 -17.89 -1.90
N ASP A 19 3.55 -17.34 -3.10
CA ASP A 19 4.62 -17.40 -4.10
C ASP A 19 5.46 -16.11 -4.17
N ASP A 20 5.39 -15.27 -3.13
CA ASP A 20 6.07 -13.97 -3.01
C ASP A 20 5.63 -12.92 -4.06
N THR A 21 4.48 -13.10 -4.71
CA THR A 21 3.96 -12.15 -5.69
C THR A 21 2.98 -11.12 -5.08
N LEU A 22 2.77 -10.02 -5.82
CA LEU A 22 1.84 -8.93 -5.49
C LEU A 22 0.75 -8.78 -6.56
N GLN A 23 0.41 -9.86 -7.28
CA GLN A 23 -0.49 -9.77 -8.44
C GLN A 23 -1.89 -9.32 -8.04
N TRP A 24 -2.37 -9.77 -6.87
CA TRP A 24 -3.63 -9.31 -6.28
C TRP A 24 -3.71 -7.77 -6.18
N LEU A 25 -2.57 -7.10 -5.95
CA LEU A 25 -2.48 -5.65 -5.78
C LEU A 25 -2.23 -4.94 -7.12
N THR A 26 -1.24 -5.40 -7.90
CA THR A 26 -0.86 -4.74 -9.17
C THR A 26 -1.86 -4.95 -10.30
N GLY A 27 -2.58 -6.07 -10.25
CA GLY A 27 -3.67 -6.38 -11.19
C GLY A 27 -5.01 -5.75 -10.83
N TYR A 28 -5.09 -5.05 -9.68
CA TYR A 28 -6.32 -4.41 -9.25
C TYR A 28 -6.65 -3.20 -10.13
N ALA A 29 -7.65 -3.36 -11.00
CA ALA A 29 -8.09 -2.30 -11.91
C ALA A 29 -8.84 -1.15 -11.20
N GLY A 30 -9.27 -1.36 -9.95
CA GLY A 30 -10.10 -0.42 -9.20
C GLY A 30 -11.51 -0.28 -9.75
N SER A 31 -12.53 -0.44 -8.91
CA SER A 31 -13.84 0.17 -9.15
C SER A 31 -14.02 1.28 -8.14
N TYR A 32 -14.13 2.51 -8.65
CA TYR A 32 -14.39 3.71 -7.87
C TYR A 32 -15.83 4.21 -8.13
N ASP A 33 -16.75 3.27 -8.36
CA ASP A 33 -18.14 3.58 -8.72
C ASP A 33 -19.06 3.76 -7.49
N GLY A 34 -18.50 3.70 -6.27
CA GLY A 34 -19.24 3.91 -5.03
C GLY A 34 -19.31 5.39 -4.66
N ALA A 35 -20.44 5.85 -4.12
CA ALA A 35 -20.63 7.25 -3.74
C ALA A 35 -19.57 7.80 -2.74
N ASP A 36 -18.90 6.90 -2.00
CA ASP A 36 -17.86 7.22 -1.01
C ASP A 36 -16.45 6.75 -1.43
N THR A 37 -16.25 6.31 -2.67
CA THR A 37 -14.92 5.84 -3.10
C THR A 37 -14.03 7.01 -3.50
N VAL A 38 -13.05 7.33 -2.67
CA VAL A 38 -11.96 8.25 -3.03
C VAL A 38 -10.89 7.46 -3.76
N PRO A 39 -10.48 7.86 -4.98
CA PRO A 39 -9.35 7.24 -5.65
C PRO A 39 -8.13 7.26 -4.75
N MET A 40 -7.37 6.17 -4.67
CA MET A 40 -6.14 6.13 -3.87
C MET A 40 -5.03 7.06 -4.42
N LYS A 41 -5.30 7.74 -5.54
CA LYS A 41 -4.42 8.68 -6.22
C LYS A 41 -4.04 9.85 -5.29
N GLY A 42 -2.74 10.05 -5.08
CA GLY A 42 -2.19 11.13 -4.25
C GLY A 42 -2.03 10.80 -2.76
N THR A 43 -2.49 9.63 -2.31
CA THR A 43 -2.30 9.20 -0.90
C THR A 43 -0.84 8.91 -0.57
N TYR A 44 -0.11 8.30 -1.51
CA TYR A 44 1.33 8.07 -1.38
C TYR A 44 2.10 9.39 -1.29
N ASP A 45 1.79 10.37 -2.14
CA ASP A 45 2.48 11.67 -2.15
C ASP A 45 2.32 12.38 -0.80
N ALA A 46 1.08 12.46 -0.29
CA ALA A 46 0.81 13.06 1.01
C ALA A 46 1.48 12.30 2.17
N PHE A 47 1.63 10.98 2.07
CA PHE A 47 2.38 10.20 3.05
C PHE A 47 3.87 10.54 2.99
N TYR A 48 4.46 10.57 1.80
CA TYR A 48 5.89 10.83 1.59
C TYR A 48 6.32 12.24 1.99
N ASP A 49 5.46 13.24 1.86
CA ASP A 49 5.74 14.63 2.29
C ASP A 49 6.17 14.71 3.77
N GLY A 50 5.71 13.79 4.61
CA GLY A 50 6.05 13.71 6.02
C GLY A 50 7.17 12.73 6.38
N VAL A 51 7.79 12.05 5.41
CA VAL A 51 8.75 10.96 5.64
C VAL A 51 10.17 11.41 5.35
N GLY A 52 11.00 11.52 6.39
CA GLY A 52 12.42 11.87 6.27
C GLY A 52 13.36 10.67 6.04
N ALA A 53 12.90 9.46 6.32
CA ALA A 53 13.67 8.22 6.14
C ALA A 53 12.73 7.01 6.00
N LEU A 54 13.16 6.01 5.24
CA LEU A 54 12.47 4.72 5.06
C LEU A 54 13.35 3.59 5.59
N VAL A 55 12.72 2.60 6.20
CA VAL A 55 13.38 1.38 6.66
C VAL A 55 12.50 0.20 6.26
N CYS A 56 13.09 -0.79 5.60
CA CYS A 56 12.43 -2.02 5.17
C CYS A 56 13.31 -3.24 5.43
N GLY A 57 12.70 -4.42 5.48
CA GLY A 57 13.43 -5.70 5.57
C GLY A 57 14.03 -6.12 4.22
N SER A 58 14.93 -7.10 4.23
CA SER A 58 15.64 -7.54 3.02
C SER A 58 14.73 -8.11 1.92
N ALA A 59 13.60 -8.70 2.29
CA ALA A 59 12.63 -9.22 1.32
C ALA A 59 11.81 -8.10 0.65
N THR A 60 11.78 -6.90 1.23
CA THR A 60 11.04 -5.73 0.72
C THR A 60 11.93 -4.78 -0.09
N TYR A 61 13.24 -4.86 0.08
CA TYR A 61 14.23 -4.04 -0.65
C TYR A 61 14.41 -4.54 -2.08
#